data_AF-A0A1G6A4X0-F1
#
_entry.id   AF-A0A1G6A4X0-F1
#
_cell.length_a   1.000
_cell.length_b   1.000
_cell.length_c   1.000
_cell.angle_alpha   90.00
_cell.angle_beta   90.00
_cell.angle_gamma   90.00
#
_symmetry.space_group_name_H-M   'P 1'
#
loop_
_entity.id
_entity.type
_entity.pdbx_description
1 polymer ?
#
loop_
_entity_poly.entity_id
_entity_poly.type
_entity_poly.pdbx_seq_one_letter_code
_entity_poly.pdbx_strand_id
1 'polypeptide(L)' 'MASDKLIKLVDAASLGDLDAAAAIAKGYVEGDFGKKNYEKALKWGRYAAKRGHEEAAKTVALAEELMSKDI' A
#
# COMPACT_ATOMS: atom_id res chain seq x y z
N MET A 1 11.62 -8.89 11.82
CA MET A 1 10.21 -9.34 11.90
C MET A 1 9.39 -8.49 10.94
N ALA A 2 8.20 -8.91 10.48
CA ALA A 2 7.41 -8.17 9.48
C ALA A 2 7.14 -6.70 9.86
N SER A 3 7.15 -6.40 11.16
CA SER A 3 7.10 -5.06 11.75
C SER A 3 8.27 -4.14 11.34
N ASP A 4 9.51 -4.64 11.30
CA ASP A 4 10.68 -3.82 10.96
C ASP A 4 10.65 -3.31 9.52
N LYS A 5 10.15 -4.14 8.60
CA LYS A 5 10.01 -3.79 7.18
C LYS A 5 8.96 -2.70 7.00
N LEU A 6 7.80 -2.85 7.66
CA LEU A 6 6.74 -1.85 7.59
C LEU A 6 7.21 -0.49 8.13
N ILE A 7 7.91 -0.47 9.27
CA ILE A 7 8.41 0.76 9.87
C ILE A 7 9.35 1.49 8.90
N LYS A 8 10.33 0.79 8.32
CA LYS A 8 11.26 1.37 7.34
C LYS A 8 10.56 1.96 6.12
N LEU A 9 9.56 1.26 5.60
CA LEU A 9 8.78 1.75 4.46
C LEU A 9 7.96 2.99 4.85
N VAL A 10 7.36 3.02 6.04
CA VAL A 10 6.57 4.16 6.52
C VAL A 10 7.45 5.40 6.70
N ASP A 11 8.66 5.24 7.24
CA ASP A 11 9.64 6.33 7.31
C ASP A 11 9.97 6.87 5.92
N ALA A 12 10.34 6.00 4.97
CA ALA A 12 10.65 6.41 3.60
C ALA A 12 9.45 7.09 2.91
N ALA A 13 8.25 6.51 3.03
CA ALA A 13 7.03 7.08 2.48
C ALA A 13 6.70 8.47 3.08
N SER A 14 7.00 8.66 4.37
CA SER A 14 6.84 9.95 5.05
C SER A 14 7.85 11.01 4.57
N LEU A 15 9.02 10.57 4.10
CA LEU A 15 10.01 11.43 3.42
C LEU A 15 9.63 11.74 1.96
N GLY A 16 8.52 11.20 1.47
CA GLY A 16 8.01 11.43 0.11
C GLY A 16 8.38 10.35 -0.90
N ASP A 17 8.98 9.24 -0.46
CA ASP A 17 9.30 8.10 -1.30
C ASP A 17 8.00 7.39 -1.76
N LEU A 18 7.71 7.48 -3.05
CA LEU A 18 6.46 6.97 -3.62
C LEU A 18 6.52 5.45 -3.81
N ASP A 19 7.70 4.90 -4.11
CA ASP A 19 7.95 3.48 -4.20
C ASP A 19 7.71 2.80 -2.85
N ALA A 20 8.16 3.42 -1.75
CA ALA A 20 7.90 2.94 -0.40
C ALA A 20 6.40 2.96 -0.07
N ALA A 21 5.69 4.05 -0.40
CA ALA A 21 4.25 4.12 -0.24
C ALA A 21 3.52 3.05 -1.08
N ALA A 22 3.97 2.78 -2.31
CA ALA A 22 3.45 1.72 -3.17
C ALA A 22 3.71 0.32 -2.58
N ALA A 23 4.90 0.10 -2.03
CA ALA A 23 5.27 -1.15 -1.37
C ALA A 23 4.45 -1.39 -0.09
N ILE A 24 4.16 -0.35 0.70
CA ILE A 24 3.23 -0.45 1.83
C ILE A 24 1.84 -0.85 1.34
N ALA A 25 1.36 -0.19 0.27
CA ALA A 25 0.05 -0.50 -0.29
C ALA A 25 -0.05 -1.96 -0.71
N LYS A 26 0.94 -2.43 -1.47
CA LYS A 26 1.03 -3.82 -1.94
C LYS A 26 1.14 -4.81 -0.77
N GLY A 27 1.99 -4.53 0.21
CA GLY A 27 2.15 -5.37 1.39
C GLY A 27 0.84 -5.51 2.20
N TYR A 28 0.02 -4.47 2.27
CA TYR A 28 -1.32 -4.57 2.87
C TYR A 28 -2.33 -5.34 2.02
N VAL A 29 -2.22 -5.33 0.69
CA VAL A 29 -3.05 -6.18 -0.20
C VAL A 29 -2.67 -7.66 -0.04
N GLU A 30 -1.37 -7.95 0.01
CA GLU A 30 -0.84 -9.30 0.11
C GLU A 30 -0.93 -9.89 1.52
N GLY A 31 -0.97 -9.03 2.55
CA GLY A 31 -0.95 -9.44 3.95
C GLY A 31 0.46 -9.64 4.51
N ASP A 32 1.49 -9.07 3.87
CA ASP A 32 2.91 -9.16 4.28
C ASP A 32 3.15 -8.62 5.69
N PHE A 33 2.30 -7.71 6.15
CA PHE A 33 2.33 -7.13 7.49
C PHE A 33 1.41 -7.83 8.50
N GLY A 34 0.99 -9.06 8.20
CA GLY A 34 0.16 -9.91 9.05
C GLY A 34 -1.18 -10.25 8.41
N LYS A 35 -2.14 -9.34 8.46
CA LYS A 35 -3.46 -9.51 7.83
C LYS A 35 -3.64 -8.54 6.68
N LYS A 36 -4.34 -8.99 5.64
CA LYS A 36 -4.75 -8.13 4.53
C LYS A 36 -5.57 -6.96 5.08
N ASN A 37 -5.27 -5.76 4.60
CA ASN A 37 -5.97 -4.55 5.00
C ASN A 37 -6.10 -3.62 3.80
N TYR A 38 -7.16 -3.83 3.03
CA TYR A 38 -7.39 -3.08 1.79
C TYR A 38 -7.60 -1.58 2.05
N GLU A 39 -8.21 -1.18 3.17
CA GLU A 39 -8.36 0.24 3.52
C GLU A 39 -7.01 0.95 3.67
N LYS A 40 -6.05 0.32 4.37
CA LYS A 40 -4.68 0.86 4.49
C LYS A 40 -3.94 0.79 3.16
N ALA A 41 -4.14 -0.26 2.37
CA ALA A 41 -3.57 -0.34 1.03
C ALA A 41 -4.02 0.82 0.15
N LEU A 42 -5.32 1.13 0.14
CA LEU A 42 -5.90 2.24 -0.58
C LEU A 42 -5.35 3.59 -0.09
N LYS A 43 -5.19 3.77 1.23
CA LYS A 43 -4.66 5.01 1.78
C LYS A 43 -3.25 5.33 1.26
N TRP A 44 -2.32 4.37 1.37
CA TRP A 44 -0.94 4.56 0.92
C TRP A 44 -0.82 4.55 -0.60
N GLY A 45 -1.56 3.68 -1.27
CA GLY A 45 -1.58 3.59 -2.73
C GLY A 45 -2.13 4.85 -3.36
N ARG A 46 -3.24 5.42 -2.84
CA ARG A 46 -3.82 6.68 -3.35
C ARG A 46 -2.87 7.86 -3.13
N TYR A 47 -2.11 7.87 -2.03
CA TYR A 47 -1.09 8.89 -1.80
C TYR A 47 -0.02 8.88 -2.90
N ALA A 48 0.54 7.71 -3.23
CA ALA A 48 1.53 7.59 -4.30
C ALA A 48 0.93 7.79 -5.70
N ALA A 49 -0.26 7.24 -5.97
CA ALA A 49 -0.96 7.37 -7.25
C ALA A 49 -1.29 8.83 -7.58
N LYS A 50 -1.74 9.62 -6.59
CA LYS A 50 -2.00 11.06 -6.75
C LYS A 50 -0.77 11.86 -7.15
N ARG A 51 0.43 11.33 -6.91
CA ARG A 51 1.71 11.93 -7.28
C ARG A 51 2.32 11.34 -8.56
N GLY A 52 1.52 10.58 -9.32
CA GLY A 52 1.93 10.01 -10.60
C GLY A 52 2.56 8.62 -10.53
N HIS A 53 2.55 7.95 -9.38
CA HIS A 53 3.14 6.62 -9.25
C HIS A 53 2.21 5.54 -9.85
N GLU A 54 2.51 5.08 -11.05
CA GLU A 54 1.65 4.17 -11.84
C GLU A 54 1.44 2.81 -11.17
N GLU A 55 2.48 2.22 -10.57
CA GLU A 55 2.33 0.94 -9.85
C GLU A 55 1.43 1.08 -8.61
N ALA A 56 1.44 2.25 -7.98
CA ALA A 56 0.56 2.50 -6.84
C ALA A 56 -0.89 2.61 -7.31
N ALA A 57 -1.14 3.24 -8.47
CA ALA A 57 -2.47 3.32 -9.05
C ALA A 57 -3.03 1.92 -9.39
N LYS A 58 -2.21 1.03 -9.94
CA LYS A 58 -2.58 -0.38 -10.18
C LYS A 58 -2.92 -1.10 -8.87
N THR A 59 -2.11 -0.88 -7.83
CA THR A 59 -2.32 -1.48 -6.51
C THR A 59 -3.61 -0.96 -5.85
N VAL A 60 -3.96 0.31 -6.04
CA VAL A 60 -5.24 0.88 -5.58
C VAL A 60 -6.40 0.19 -6.27
N ALA A 61 -6.40 0.10 -7.60
CA ALA A 61 -7.47 -0.56 -8.35
C ALA A 61 -7.65 -2.02 -7.91
N LEU A 62 -6.54 -2.75 -7.73
CA LEU A 62 -6.58 -4.11 -7.22
C LEU A 62 -7.17 -4.20 -5.80
N ALA A 63 -6.80 -3.28 -4.91
CA ALA A 63 -7.32 -3.25 -3.54
C ALA A 63 -8.82 -2.93 -3.51
N GLU A 64 -9.33 -2.04 -4.38
CA GLU A 64 -10.77 -1.77 -4.50
C GLU A 64 -11.54 -2.99 -5.01
N GLU A 65 -11.00 -3.67 -6.02
CA GLU A 65 -11.63 -4.88 -6.56
C GLU A 65 -11.70 -6.00 -5.52
N LEU A 66 -10.60 -6.24 -4.79
CA LEU A 66 -10.56 -7.26 -3.74
C LEU A 66 -11.49 -6.92 -2.58
N MET A 67 -11.53 -5.65 -2.15
CA MET A 67 -12.45 -5.19 -1.11
C MET A 67 -13.92 -5.42 -1.49
N SER A 68 -14.28 -5.25 -2.77
CA SER A 68 -15.63 -5.52 -3.27
C SER A 68 -15.99 -7.02 -3.34
N LYS A 69 -14.99 -7.91 -3.40
CA LYS A 69 -15.17 -9.37 -3.47
C LYS A 69 -15.26 -10.03 -2.09
N ASP A 70 -14.79 -9.35 -1.06
CA ASP A 70 -14.80 -9.80 0.34
C ASP A 70 -16.06 -9.35 1.12
N ILE A 71 -17.04 -8.71 0.45
CA ILE A 71 -18.37 -8.30 0.96
C ILE A 71 -19.46 -9.27 0.47
#